data_AF-A0A8H3Y2B4-F1
#
_entry.id   AF-A0A8H3Y2B4-F1
#
_cell.length_a   1.000
_cell.length_b   1.000
_cell.length_c   1.000
_cell.angle_alpha   90.00
_cell.angle_beta   90.00
_cell.angle_gamma   90.00
#
_symmetry.space_group_name_H-M   'P 1'
#
loop_
_entity.id
_entity.type
_entity.pdbx_description
1 polymer ?
#
loop_
_entity_poly.entity_id
_entity_poly.type
_entity_poly.pdbx_seq_one_letter_code
_entity_poly.pdbx_strand_id
1 'polypeptide(L)'
;MRLLKSLLVAASAIAGCNALPGRALQKRDITTQQLDTFTFWVQYAAASYCEPNYAGKAGHKITCSAQNCPAVEASNATIITDFSNTTPTDTSGYLAVDHTHRAIILAFRGSYSIRSWLADFTFVYTDPNLCSGCEAELGFWSSWTNVRKTLTPTLNDTVSQYPDYELVIVGHSLGAAIATLAAADIRETDGLNATLYAYASPRVANPKLAEFITNQNKGANYRFAHTDDPVPRVPLEVMGYKHISPEYWISSGNNQSVSTQDVVVFQDGDDKRGDVGFPNLLHFEAHLWYFEKWEVDACKGEGLPWK
;
A
#
# COMPACT_ATOMS: atom_id res chain seq x y z
N MET A 1 76.49 -2.70 16.30
CA MET A 1 75.52 -2.79 17.40
C MET A 1 74.28 -1.98 17.01
N ARG A 2 73.14 -2.66 16.80
CA ARG A 2 71.75 -2.15 16.67
C ARG A 2 71.44 -1.20 15.49
N LEU A 3 70.79 -1.66 14.40
CA LEU A 3 69.35 -1.93 14.20
C LEU A 3 68.43 -0.69 14.14
N LEU A 4 67.65 -0.65 13.05
CA LEU A 4 66.22 -0.28 12.96
C LEU A 4 65.86 1.22 12.85
N LYS A 5 65.45 1.66 11.64
CA LYS A 5 64.03 1.71 11.22
C LYS A 5 63.84 2.47 9.90
N SER A 6 63.31 1.75 8.93
CA SER A 6 62.60 2.23 7.75
C SER A 6 61.33 2.98 8.18
N LEU A 7 61.10 4.18 7.63
CA LEU A 7 59.79 4.81 7.57
C LEU A 7 59.48 5.14 6.11
N LEU A 8 58.60 4.33 5.50
CA LEU A 8 57.80 4.76 4.37
C LEU A 8 56.77 5.77 4.88
N VAL A 9 56.77 6.97 4.33
CA VAL A 9 55.66 7.93 4.48
C VAL A 9 54.64 7.58 3.38
N ALA A 10 53.56 6.91 3.77
CA ALA A 10 52.39 6.76 2.92
C ALA A 10 51.59 8.08 2.97
N ALA A 11 51.57 8.82 1.86
CA ALA A 11 50.70 9.98 1.70
C ALA A 11 49.25 9.50 1.54
N SER A 12 48.45 9.70 2.58
CA SER A 12 47.01 9.46 2.55
C SER A 12 46.32 10.52 1.69
N ALA A 13 45.78 10.13 0.54
CA ALA A 13 44.84 10.96 -0.21
C ALA A 13 43.52 11.02 0.57
N ILE A 14 43.28 12.13 1.27
CA ILE A 14 41.97 12.44 1.83
C ILE A 14 41.09 12.87 0.65
N ALA A 15 40.33 11.94 0.10
CA ALA A 15 39.23 12.25 -0.79
C ALA A 15 38.17 13.00 0.03
N GLY A 16 38.10 14.32 -0.15
CA GLY A 16 37.05 15.15 0.41
C GLY A 16 35.70 14.63 -0.04
N CYS A 17 34.88 14.24 0.93
CA CYS A 17 33.49 13.86 0.73
C CYS A 17 32.73 15.13 0.31
N ASN A 18 32.62 15.38 -1.00
CA ASN A 18 31.68 16.35 -1.52
C ASN A 18 30.28 15.77 -1.29
N ALA A 19 29.61 16.24 -0.24
CA ALA A 19 28.17 16.06 -0.10
C ALA A 19 27.52 16.53 -1.39
N LEU A 20 26.84 15.61 -2.09
CA LEU A 20 26.02 15.95 -3.24
C LEU A 20 25.05 17.06 -2.81
N PRO A 21 24.86 18.11 -3.63
CA PRO A 21 23.90 19.15 -3.32
C PRO A 21 22.53 18.49 -3.12
N GLY A 22 21.97 18.65 -1.92
CA GLY A 22 20.67 18.08 -1.58
C GLY A 22 19.66 18.45 -2.66
N ARG A 23 19.05 17.44 -3.29
CA ARG A 23 17.90 17.62 -4.18
C ARG A 23 16.92 18.52 -3.44
N ALA A 24 16.68 19.71 -3.96
CA ALA A 24 15.69 20.64 -3.44
C ALA A 24 14.36 19.88 -3.32
N LEU A 25 13.74 19.91 -2.14
CA LEU A 25 12.43 19.33 -1.88
C LEU A 25 11.45 19.83 -2.96
N GLN A 26 11.07 18.95 -3.89
CA GLN A 26 10.04 19.27 -4.86
C GLN A 26 8.72 19.33 -4.10
N LYS A 27 8.22 20.56 -3.92
CA LYS A 27 6.88 20.96 -3.48
C LYS A 27 6.29 20.18 -2.29
N ARG A 28 6.41 20.79 -1.10
CA ARG A 28 5.43 20.55 -0.03
C ARG A 28 4.07 21.06 -0.51
N ASP A 29 3.01 20.42 -0.03
CA ASP A 29 1.60 20.85 -0.11
C ASP A 29 0.75 20.10 -1.15
N ILE A 30 -0.01 19.14 -0.64
CA ILE A 30 -1.29 18.70 -1.23
C ILE A 30 -2.39 19.70 -0.86
N THR A 31 -3.51 19.72 -1.58
CA THR A 31 -4.66 20.57 -1.20
C THR A 31 -5.38 20.00 0.03
N THR A 32 -6.14 20.84 0.74
CA THR A 32 -7.02 20.37 1.83
C THR A 32 -7.99 19.30 1.35
N GLN A 33 -8.56 19.47 0.15
CA GLN A 33 -9.45 18.48 -0.44
C GLN A 33 -8.75 17.13 -0.70
N GLN A 34 -7.49 17.14 -1.15
CA GLN A 34 -6.71 15.91 -1.30
C GLN A 34 -6.47 15.25 0.05
N LEU A 35 -6.08 16.03 1.07
CA LEU A 35 -5.90 15.51 2.42
C LEU A 35 -7.18 14.87 2.95
N ASP A 36 -8.32 15.56 2.86
CA ASP A 36 -9.63 15.03 3.28
C ASP A 36 -9.97 13.73 2.56
N THR A 37 -9.66 13.66 1.26
CA THR A 37 -9.88 12.46 0.43
C THR A 37 -8.99 11.30 0.87
N PHE A 38 -7.71 11.54 1.14
CA PHE A 38 -6.76 10.51 1.60
C PHE A 38 -7.14 10.00 2.99
N THR A 39 -7.49 10.91 3.90
CA THR A 39 -7.97 10.58 5.25
C THR A 39 -9.30 9.82 5.22
N PHE A 40 -10.17 10.08 4.23
CA PHE A 40 -11.41 9.33 4.06
C PHE A 40 -11.15 7.90 3.59
N TRP A 41 -10.37 7.71 2.52
CA TRP A 41 -10.19 6.38 1.94
C TRP A 41 -9.37 5.42 2.82
N VAL A 42 -8.46 5.91 3.67
CA VAL A 42 -7.75 5.04 4.63
C VAL A 42 -8.73 4.36 5.60
N GLN A 43 -9.90 4.93 5.87
CA GLN A 43 -10.91 4.32 6.73
C GLN A 43 -11.56 3.08 6.12
N TYR A 44 -11.68 2.98 4.78
CA TYR A 44 -12.08 1.73 4.13
C TYR A 44 -11.00 0.65 4.24
N ALA A 45 -9.72 1.04 4.13
CA ALA A 45 -8.61 0.13 4.42
C ALA A 45 -8.67 -0.36 5.88
N ALA A 46 -8.93 0.54 6.83
CA ALA A 46 -9.07 0.20 8.24
C ALA A 46 -10.26 -0.74 8.51
N ALA A 47 -11.40 -0.47 7.88
CA ALA A 47 -12.60 -1.30 7.96
C ALA A 47 -12.38 -2.72 7.44
N SER A 48 -11.43 -2.94 6.52
CA SER A 48 -11.09 -4.28 6.04
C SER A 48 -10.48 -5.18 7.11
N TYR A 49 -10.01 -4.63 8.23
CA TYR A 49 -9.51 -5.40 9.38
C TYR A 49 -10.61 -5.85 10.34
N CYS A 50 -11.83 -5.31 10.23
CA CYS A 50 -12.92 -5.66 11.14
C CYS A 50 -13.65 -6.91 10.61
N GLU A 51 -13.66 -7.99 11.39
CA GLU A 51 -14.24 -9.28 10.99
C GLU A 51 -15.67 -9.22 10.44
N PRO A 52 -16.60 -8.44 11.03
CA PRO A 52 -17.95 -8.32 10.50
C PRO A 52 -18.03 -7.81 9.06
N ASN A 53 -16.99 -7.13 8.56
CA ASN A 53 -16.98 -6.56 7.21
C ASN A 53 -16.45 -7.51 6.13
N TYR A 54 -15.68 -8.54 6.48
CA TYR A 54 -15.16 -9.53 5.51
C TYR A 54 -15.59 -10.98 5.80
N ALA A 55 -16.41 -11.18 6.84
CA ALA A 55 -17.06 -12.45 7.17
C ALA A 55 -18.56 -12.23 7.51
N GLY A 56 -19.11 -11.07 7.13
CA GLY A 56 -20.51 -10.71 7.30
C GLY A 56 -21.41 -11.29 6.22
N LYS A 57 -22.64 -10.76 6.09
CA LYS A 57 -23.53 -11.06 4.95
C LYS A 57 -23.65 -9.83 4.06
N ALA A 58 -23.83 -10.04 2.76
CA ALA A 58 -24.24 -9.01 1.82
C ALA A 58 -25.42 -8.16 2.37
N GLY A 59 -25.38 -6.86 2.11
CA GLY A 59 -26.34 -5.86 2.56
C GLY A 59 -26.06 -5.26 3.94
N HIS A 60 -25.06 -5.75 4.69
CA HIS A 60 -24.68 -5.13 5.96
C HIS A 60 -23.96 -3.81 5.74
N LYS A 61 -24.21 -2.87 6.66
CA LYS A 61 -23.43 -1.64 6.76
C LYS A 61 -22.02 -1.95 7.25
N ILE A 62 -21.06 -1.18 6.75
CA ILE A 62 -19.68 -1.23 7.25
C ILE A 62 -19.66 -0.71 8.69
N THR A 63 -18.95 -1.42 9.56
CA THR A 63 -18.79 -1.05 10.98
C THR A 63 -17.37 -1.27 11.45
N CYS A 64 -16.89 -0.44 12.38
CA CYS A 64 -15.55 -0.54 12.96
C CYS A 64 -15.60 -0.55 14.48
N SER A 65 -15.39 -1.73 15.07
CA SER A 65 -15.37 -1.91 16.53
C SER A 65 -14.29 -1.07 17.23
N ALA A 66 -13.20 -0.76 16.52
CA ALA A 66 -12.10 0.06 17.01
C ALA A 66 -12.29 1.57 16.79
N GLN A 67 -13.47 2.02 16.30
CA GLN A 67 -13.77 3.44 16.03
C GLN A 67 -12.79 4.12 15.05
N ASN A 68 -12.18 3.33 14.16
CA ASN A 68 -11.18 3.77 13.18
C ASN A 68 -11.75 3.93 11.75
N CYS A 69 -13.07 3.94 11.60
CA CYS A 69 -13.73 4.32 10.34
C CYS A 69 -15.01 5.18 10.49
N PRO A 70 -15.04 6.21 11.36
CA PRO A 70 -16.26 6.96 11.68
C PRO A 70 -16.93 7.63 10.46
N ALA A 71 -16.16 8.12 9.49
CA ALA A 71 -16.72 8.73 8.28
C ALA A 71 -17.36 7.68 7.35
N VAL A 72 -16.81 6.46 7.34
CA VAL A 72 -17.39 5.33 6.60
C VAL A 72 -18.68 4.86 7.29
N GLU A 73 -18.72 4.77 8.62
CA GLU A 73 -19.95 4.43 9.35
C GLU A 73 -21.06 5.48 9.18
N ALA A 74 -20.69 6.76 9.04
CA ALA A 74 -21.61 7.84 8.74
C ALA A 74 -22.12 7.84 7.28
N SER A 75 -21.42 7.16 6.38
CA SER A 75 -21.81 7.04 4.96
C SER A 75 -22.94 6.04 4.75
N ASN A 76 -23.56 6.08 3.58
CA ASN A 76 -24.51 5.04 3.15
C ASN A 76 -23.76 3.92 2.41
N ALA A 77 -22.74 3.35 3.07
CA ALA A 77 -21.95 2.25 2.56
C ALA A 77 -22.50 0.89 3.01
N THR A 78 -22.71 0.00 2.03
CA THR A 78 -23.13 -1.39 2.28
C THR A 78 -22.25 -2.38 1.53
N ILE A 79 -22.01 -3.53 2.16
CA ILE A 79 -21.23 -4.62 1.56
C ILE A 79 -22.09 -5.34 0.52
N ILE A 80 -21.58 -5.47 -0.70
CA ILE A 80 -22.20 -6.25 -1.77
C ILE A 80 -21.77 -7.72 -1.66
N THR A 81 -20.48 -7.94 -1.48
CA THR A 81 -19.92 -9.26 -1.19
C THR A 81 -18.65 -9.10 -0.38
N ASP A 82 -18.39 -10.03 0.50
CA ASP A 82 -17.11 -10.20 1.17
C ASP A 82 -16.31 -11.34 0.52
N PHE A 83 -15.04 -11.40 0.85
CA PHE A 83 -14.20 -12.55 0.58
C PHE A 83 -13.25 -12.74 1.76
N SER A 84 -13.17 -13.97 2.23
CA SER A 84 -12.19 -14.39 3.21
C SER A 84 -11.80 -15.81 2.87
N ASN A 85 -10.57 -15.99 2.40
CA ASN A 85 -10.09 -17.31 2.05
C ASN A 85 -9.24 -17.85 3.20
N THR A 86 -9.65 -18.97 3.81
CA THR A 86 -8.86 -19.72 4.80
C THR A 86 -7.71 -20.52 4.15
N THR A 87 -7.43 -20.27 2.88
CA THR A 87 -6.31 -20.86 2.12
C THR A 87 -4.97 -20.21 2.50
N PRO A 88 -3.81 -20.74 2.08
CA PRO A 88 -2.48 -20.28 2.53
C PRO A 88 -2.15 -18.80 2.24
N THR A 89 -2.99 -18.08 1.50
CA THR A 89 -2.74 -16.69 1.07
C THR A 89 -3.44 -15.62 1.93
N ASP A 90 -4.21 -16.02 2.96
CA ASP A 90 -4.88 -15.15 3.97
C ASP A 90 -5.44 -13.83 3.38
N THR A 91 -6.09 -13.94 2.22
CA THR A 91 -6.63 -12.79 1.50
C THR A 91 -8.07 -12.58 1.93
N SER A 92 -8.30 -11.46 2.62
CA SER A 92 -9.62 -11.04 3.07
C SER A 92 -9.92 -9.61 2.64
N GLY A 93 -11.20 -9.30 2.49
CA GLY A 93 -11.65 -8.00 2.07
C GLY A 93 -13.13 -8.01 1.70
N TYR A 94 -13.57 -6.94 1.03
CA TYR A 94 -14.95 -6.80 0.60
C TYR A 94 -15.08 -5.91 -0.64
N LEU A 95 -16.19 -6.10 -1.34
CA LEU A 95 -16.75 -5.17 -2.30
C LEU A 95 -17.95 -4.47 -1.64
N ALA A 96 -17.95 -3.14 -1.63
CA ALA A 96 -19.01 -2.32 -1.08
C ALA A 96 -19.47 -1.24 -2.06
N VAL A 97 -20.65 -0.67 -1.81
CA VAL A 97 -21.15 0.51 -2.50
C VAL A 97 -21.44 1.58 -1.48
N ASP A 98 -20.88 2.78 -1.68
CA ASP A 98 -21.17 3.98 -0.92
C ASP A 98 -22.01 4.94 -1.76
N HIS A 99 -23.28 5.08 -1.39
CA HIS A 99 -24.21 5.98 -2.08
C HIS A 99 -24.03 7.46 -1.69
N THR A 100 -23.38 7.75 -0.55
CA THR A 100 -23.08 9.13 -0.13
C THR A 100 -22.00 9.73 -1.03
N HIS A 101 -20.94 8.97 -1.29
CA HIS A 101 -19.81 9.42 -2.10
C HIS A 101 -19.84 8.92 -3.54
N ARG A 102 -20.88 8.15 -3.92
CA ARG A 102 -21.07 7.57 -5.26
C ARG A 102 -19.86 6.76 -5.69
N ALA A 103 -19.46 5.81 -4.86
CA ALA A 103 -18.30 4.96 -5.10
C ALA A 103 -18.63 3.47 -4.94
N ILE A 104 -17.95 2.65 -5.73
CA ILE A 104 -17.85 1.21 -5.58
C ILE A 104 -16.46 0.95 -5.00
N ILE A 105 -16.37 0.27 -3.87
CA ILE A 105 -15.13 0.12 -3.11
C ILE A 105 -14.74 -1.35 -3.08
N LEU A 106 -13.56 -1.67 -3.62
CA LEU A 106 -12.91 -2.97 -3.44
C LEU A 106 -11.77 -2.80 -2.43
N ALA A 107 -12.00 -3.27 -1.20
CA ALA A 107 -11.05 -3.14 -0.09
C ALA A 107 -10.34 -4.46 0.20
N PHE A 108 -9.02 -4.41 0.40
CA PHE A 108 -8.19 -5.55 0.77
C PHE A 108 -7.52 -5.34 2.13
N ARG A 109 -7.62 -6.36 2.98
CA ARG A 109 -6.99 -6.41 4.30
C ARG A 109 -5.52 -6.79 4.21
N GLY A 110 -4.69 -6.22 5.10
CA GLY A 110 -3.35 -6.72 5.34
C GLY A 110 -3.30 -8.01 6.17
N SER A 111 -2.09 -8.52 6.40
CA SER A 111 -1.86 -9.74 7.19
C SER A 111 -2.09 -9.55 8.68
N TYR A 112 -2.50 -10.63 9.35
CA TYR A 112 -2.58 -10.65 10.82
C TYR A 112 -1.21 -10.50 11.51
N SER A 113 -0.18 -11.13 10.95
CA SER A 113 1.14 -11.22 11.58
C SER A 113 2.21 -10.61 10.68
N ILE A 114 2.10 -9.32 10.40
CA ILE A 114 2.99 -8.68 9.44
C ILE A 114 4.45 -8.58 9.89
N ARG A 115 4.74 -8.51 11.20
CA ARG A 115 6.14 -8.62 11.67
C ARG A 115 6.75 -9.97 11.30
N SER A 116 5.98 -11.06 11.45
CA SER A 116 6.39 -12.39 11.00
C SER A 116 6.52 -12.45 9.49
N TRP A 117 5.58 -11.85 8.76
CA TRP A 117 5.70 -11.70 7.31
C TRP A 117 7.02 -11.01 6.92
N LEU A 118 7.36 -9.86 7.50
CA LEU A 118 8.61 -9.16 7.18
C LEU A 118 9.87 -9.97 7.49
N ALA A 119 9.83 -10.85 8.51
CA ALA A 119 10.98 -11.64 8.91
C ALA A 119 11.19 -12.88 8.02
N ASP A 120 10.10 -13.55 7.62
CA ASP A 120 10.15 -14.88 6.99
C ASP A 120 9.86 -14.87 5.48
N PHE A 121 9.42 -13.73 4.92
CA PHE A 121 8.95 -13.71 3.54
C PHE A 121 10.07 -13.86 2.52
N THR A 122 9.81 -14.72 1.53
CA THR A 122 10.68 -14.91 0.36
C THR A 122 10.01 -14.26 -0.85
N PHE A 123 10.69 -13.28 -1.45
CA PHE A 123 10.17 -12.56 -2.61
C PHE A 123 10.55 -13.29 -3.90
N VAL A 124 9.54 -13.67 -4.66
CA VAL A 124 9.69 -14.40 -5.93
C VAL A 124 8.92 -13.65 -7.01
N TYR A 125 9.49 -13.57 -8.22
CA TYR A 125 8.78 -12.99 -9.36
C TYR A 125 7.85 -14.00 -10.03
N THR A 126 6.76 -13.49 -10.58
CA THR A 126 5.88 -14.19 -11.51
C THR A 126 5.49 -13.26 -12.65
N ASP A 127 5.19 -13.81 -13.82
CA ASP A 127 4.65 -13.05 -14.93
C ASP A 127 3.12 -12.88 -14.73
N PRO A 128 2.61 -11.65 -14.53
CA PRO A 128 1.18 -11.41 -14.39
C PRO A 128 0.46 -11.34 -15.75
N ASN A 129 1.20 -11.42 -16.87
CA ASN A 129 0.70 -11.29 -18.24
C ASN A 129 -0.07 -9.97 -18.50
N LEU A 130 0.35 -8.88 -17.85
CA LEU A 130 -0.22 -7.54 -18.04
C LEU A 130 0.54 -6.73 -19.11
N CYS A 131 1.84 -6.96 -19.26
CA CYS A 131 2.69 -6.27 -20.22
C CYS A 131 4.00 -7.04 -20.48
N SER A 132 4.67 -6.75 -21.60
CA SER A 132 5.86 -7.51 -22.01
C SER A 132 7.05 -7.32 -21.05
N GLY A 133 7.48 -8.41 -20.42
CA GLY A 133 8.58 -8.43 -19.45
C GLY A 133 8.22 -7.80 -18.10
N CYS A 134 6.92 -7.64 -17.82
CA CYS A 134 6.43 -7.23 -16.54
C CYS A 134 6.44 -8.42 -15.58
N GLU A 135 6.90 -8.18 -14.35
CA GLU A 135 6.94 -9.21 -13.32
C GLU A 135 6.40 -8.61 -12.03
N ALA A 136 5.52 -9.38 -11.39
CA ALA A 136 4.93 -9.06 -10.09
C ALA A 136 5.54 -9.95 -9.01
N GLU A 137 5.43 -9.54 -7.75
CA GLU A 137 5.66 -10.43 -6.62
C GLU A 137 4.61 -11.56 -6.63
N LEU A 138 5.09 -12.81 -6.56
CA LEU A 138 4.28 -14.02 -6.69
C LEU A 138 3.20 -14.14 -5.63
N GLY A 139 3.53 -13.86 -4.37
CA GLY A 139 2.58 -13.93 -3.26
C GLY A 139 1.40 -12.99 -3.46
N PHE A 140 1.66 -11.71 -3.73
CA PHE A 140 0.62 -10.70 -3.96
C PHE A 140 -0.21 -11.00 -5.21
N TRP A 141 0.43 -11.41 -6.30
CA TRP A 141 -0.28 -11.78 -7.52
C TRP A 141 -1.16 -13.02 -7.32
N SER A 142 -0.67 -14.01 -6.60
CA SER A 142 -1.44 -15.22 -6.26
C SER A 142 -2.64 -14.90 -5.37
N SER A 143 -2.46 -14.03 -4.36
CA SER A 143 -3.54 -13.53 -3.52
C SER A 143 -4.66 -12.87 -4.33
N TRP A 144 -4.30 -11.98 -5.26
CA TRP A 144 -5.28 -11.33 -6.14
C TRP A 144 -5.99 -12.34 -7.05
N THR A 145 -5.23 -13.16 -7.78
CA THR A 145 -5.80 -14.09 -8.77
C THR A 145 -6.67 -15.18 -8.15
N ASN A 146 -6.41 -15.56 -6.88
CA ASN A 146 -7.24 -16.49 -6.11
C ASN A 146 -8.67 -15.97 -5.89
N VAL A 147 -8.84 -14.66 -5.67
CA VAL A 147 -10.17 -14.06 -5.45
C VAL A 147 -10.77 -13.48 -6.72
N ARG A 148 -9.95 -13.13 -7.72
CA ARG A 148 -10.38 -12.45 -8.95
C ARG A 148 -11.53 -13.15 -9.65
N LYS A 149 -11.39 -14.46 -9.93
CA LYS A 149 -12.41 -15.21 -10.71
C LYS A 149 -13.80 -15.18 -10.07
N THR A 150 -13.85 -15.21 -8.75
CA THR A 150 -15.10 -15.18 -7.99
C THR A 150 -15.64 -13.75 -7.87
N LEU A 151 -14.77 -12.75 -7.77
CA LEU A 151 -15.16 -11.35 -7.63
C LEU A 151 -15.56 -10.68 -8.94
N THR A 152 -14.97 -11.05 -10.08
CA THR A 152 -15.18 -10.37 -11.37
C THR A 152 -16.66 -10.28 -11.77
N PRO A 153 -17.49 -11.35 -11.69
CA PRO A 153 -18.91 -11.25 -12.02
C PRO A 153 -19.63 -10.21 -11.15
N THR A 154 -19.47 -10.28 -9.83
CA THR A 154 -20.12 -9.36 -8.90
C THR A 154 -19.64 -7.92 -9.06
N LEU A 155 -18.34 -7.71 -9.33
CA LEU A 155 -17.78 -6.39 -9.61
C LEU A 155 -18.41 -5.81 -10.89
N ASN A 156 -18.45 -6.57 -11.98
CA ASN A 156 -19.00 -6.12 -13.25
C ASN A 156 -20.50 -5.82 -13.17
N ASP A 157 -21.26 -6.65 -12.45
CA ASP A 157 -22.68 -6.43 -12.20
C ASP A 157 -22.90 -5.14 -11.38
N THR A 158 -22.07 -4.91 -10.34
CA THR A 158 -22.15 -3.71 -9.50
C THR A 158 -21.80 -2.45 -10.30
N VAL A 159 -20.74 -2.48 -11.10
CA VAL A 159 -20.36 -1.36 -12.00
C VAL A 159 -21.46 -1.09 -13.03
N SER A 160 -22.08 -2.13 -13.59
CA SER A 160 -23.18 -1.98 -14.55
C SER A 160 -24.44 -1.40 -13.89
N GLN A 161 -24.67 -1.71 -12.61
CA GLN A 161 -25.78 -1.16 -11.83
C GLN A 161 -25.57 0.32 -11.47
N TYR A 162 -24.32 0.73 -11.23
CA TYR A 162 -23.95 2.09 -10.84
C TYR A 162 -22.91 2.71 -11.80
N PRO A 163 -23.27 2.96 -13.06
CA PRO A 163 -22.31 3.39 -14.10
C PRO A 163 -21.70 4.77 -13.82
N ASP A 164 -22.37 5.60 -13.02
CA ASP A 164 -21.88 6.94 -12.65
C ASP A 164 -21.15 6.96 -11.30
N TYR A 165 -20.75 5.79 -10.77
CA TYR A 165 -19.99 5.67 -9.52
C TYR A 165 -18.53 5.41 -9.83
N GLU A 166 -17.63 6.00 -9.03
CA GLU A 166 -16.19 5.74 -9.16
C GLU A 166 -15.86 4.35 -8.60
N LEU A 167 -15.06 3.56 -9.32
CA LEU A 167 -14.45 2.35 -8.76
C LEU A 167 -13.17 2.73 -8.00
N VAL A 168 -13.18 2.52 -6.69
CA VAL A 168 -12.05 2.74 -5.79
C VAL A 168 -11.52 1.39 -5.32
N ILE A 169 -10.23 1.18 -5.48
CA ILE A 169 -9.52 -0.01 -5.00
C ILE A 169 -8.57 0.45 -3.90
N VAL A 170 -8.72 -0.12 -2.72
CA VAL A 170 -8.08 0.39 -1.51
C VAL A 170 -7.50 -0.74 -0.67
N GLY A 171 -6.37 -0.46 -0.04
CA GLY A 171 -5.79 -1.40 0.91
C GLY A 171 -4.74 -0.73 1.78
N HIS A 172 -4.45 -1.39 2.90
CA HIS A 172 -3.35 -1.06 3.77
C HIS A 172 -2.37 -2.24 3.79
N SER A 173 -1.07 -1.98 3.94
CA SER A 173 -0.08 -3.02 4.19
C SER A 173 -0.02 -4.06 3.06
N LEU A 174 -0.02 -5.36 3.36
CA LEU A 174 -0.15 -6.43 2.36
C LEU A 174 -1.39 -6.23 1.47
N GLY A 175 -2.50 -5.76 2.04
CA GLY A 175 -3.72 -5.47 1.28
C GLY A 175 -3.51 -4.37 0.25
N ALA A 176 -2.65 -3.39 0.52
CA ALA A 176 -2.30 -2.34 -0.44
C ALA A 176 -1.50 -2.88 -1.63
N ALA A 177 -0.65 -3.89 -1.41
CA ALA A 177 0.04 -4.57 -2.50
C ALA A 177 -0.92 -5.33 -3.42
N ILE A 178 -1.86 -6.07 -2.82
CA ILE A 178 -2.92 -6.78 -3.55
C ILE A 178 -3.79 -5.76 -4.31
N ALA A 179 -4.20 -4.68 -3.66
CA ALA A 179 -4.96 -3.58 -4.26
C ALA A 179 -4.25 -2.98 -5.48
N THR A 180 -2.93 -2.79 -5.39
CA THR A 180 -2.12 -2.24 -6.49
C THR A 180 -2.15 -3.15 -7.72
N LEU A 181 -1.92 -4.45 -7.54
CA LEU A 181 -1.95 -5.42 -8.63
C LEU A 181 -3.37 -5.64 -9.17
N ALA A 182 -4.37 -5.62 -8.28
CA ALA A 182 -5.78 -5.72 -8.66
C ALA A 182 -6.22 -4.54 -9.54
N ALA A 183 -5.84 -3.31 -9.15
CA ALA A 183 -6.12 -2.12 -9.95
C ALA A 183 -5.44 -2.19 -11.33
N ALA A 184 -4.19 -2.63 -11.37
CA ALA A 184 -3.46 -2.79 -12.62
C ALA A 184 -4.17 -3.76 -13.58
N ASP A 185 -4.56 -4.92 -13.08
CA ASP A 185 -5.25 -5.96 -13.85
C ASP A 185 -6.65 -5.51 -14.28
N ILE A 186 -7.48 -5.01 -13.36
CA ILE A 186 -8.84 -4.54 -13.68
C ILE A 186 -8.84 -3.47 -14.79
N ARG A 187 -7.90 -2.52 -14.74
CA ARG A 187 -7.78 -1.47 -15.76
C ARG A 187 -7.39 -2.03 -17.12
N GLU A 188 -6.47 -3.00 -17.13
CA GLU A 188 -5.94 -3.59 -18.36
C GLU A 188 -6.94 -4.57 -18.99
N THR A 189 -7.44 -5.53 -18.21
CA THR A 189 -8.20 -6.67 -18.71
C THR A 189 -9.71 -6.43 -18.75
N ASP A 190 -10.29 -5.78 -17.72
CA ASP A 190 -11.72 -5.45 -17.70
C ASP A 190 -12.00 -4.08 -18.36
N GLY A 191 -10.95 -3.27 -18.51
CA GLY A 191 -11.04 -1.96 -19.13
C GLY A 191 -11.71 -0.88 -18.27
N LEU A 192 -11.92 -1.15 -16.99
CA LEU A 192 -12.60 -0.26 -16.05
C LEU A 192 -11.69 0.89 -15.60
N ASN A 193 -12.30 2.04 -15.34
CA ASN A 193 -11.63 3.17 -14.71
C ASN A 193 -11.64 2.97 -13.20
N ALA A 194 -10.47 2.73 -12.59
CA ALA A 194 -10.36 2.38 -11.18
C ALA A 194 -9.29 3.24 -10.49
N THR A 195 -9.61 3.93 -9.40
CA THR A 195 -8.64 4.71 -8.62
C THR A 195 -8.06 3.87 -7.50
N LEU A 196 -6.74 3.88 -7.36
CA LEU A 196 -6.01 3.14 -6.33
C LEU A 196 -5.65 4.04 -5.15
N TYR A 197 -5.93 3.58 -3.93
CA TYR A 197 -5.38 4.12 -2.68
C TYR A 197 -4.63 3.03 -1.92
N ALA A 198 -3.30 3.07 -1.97
CA ALA A 198 -2.41 2.05 -1.42
C ALA A 198 -1.63 2.62 -0.22
N TYR A 199 -2.12 2.37 0.99
CA TYR A 199 -1.49 2.82 2.23
C TYR A 199 -0.45 1.80 2.69
N ALA A 200 0.78 2.24 3.00
CA ALA A 200 1.79 1.36 3.56
C ALA A 200 2.15 0.15 2.67
N SER A 201 2.05 0.32 1.35
CA SER A 201 2.22 -0.78 0.39
C SER A 201 3.69 -1.18 0.28
N PRO A 202 4.04 -2.49 0.34
CA PRO A 202 5.35 -2.96 -0.08
C PRO A 202 5.50 -2.85 -1.60
N ARG A 203 6.73 -2.95 -2.12
CA ARG A 203 6.99 -2.99 -3.56
C ARG A 203 6.36 -4.25 -4.17
N VAL A 204 5.66 -4.11 -5.29
CA VAL A 204 4.92 -5.24 -5.89
C VAL A 204 5.44 -5.70 -7.24
N ALA A 205 6.37 -4.95 -7.83
CA ALA A 205 6.64 -4.99 -9.25
C ALA A 205 8.12 -4.83 -9.57
N ASN A 206 8.57 -5.41 -10.68
CA ASN A 206 9.80 -5.00 -11.35
C ASN A 206 9.62 -3.59 -11.98
N PRO A 207 10.69 -2.94 -12.50
CA PRO A 207 10.59 -1.56 -12.98
C PRO A 207 9.64 -1.40 -14.18
N LYS A 208 9.52 -2.42 -15.04
CA LYS A 208 8.62 -2.41 -16.19
C LYS A 208 7.16 -2.43 -15.75
N LEU A 209 6.80 -3.30 -14.83
CA LEU A 209 5.44 -3.36 -14.30
C LEU A 209 5.11 -2.09 -13.49
N ALA A 210 6.06 -1.58 -12.69
CA ALA A 210 5.86 -0.33 -11.95
C ALA A 210 5.61 0.87 -12.88
N GLU A 211 6.37 0.97 -13.98
CA GLU A 211 6.17 1.99 -15.01
C GLU A 211 4.85 1.82 -15.75
N PHE A 212 4.49 0.57 -16.10
CA PHE A 212 3.20 0.25 -16.70
C PHE A 212 2.04 0.75 -15.83
N ILE A 213 2.01 0.37 -14.54
CA ILE A 213 0.95 0.77 -13.60
C ILE A 213 0.92 2.29 -13.43
N THR A 214 2.08 2.93 -13.33
CA THR A 214 2.21 4.40 -13.21
C THR A 214 1.58 5.12 -14.40
N ASN A 215 1.73 4.57 -15.61
CA ASN A 215 1.30 5.19 -16.86
C ASN A 215 -0.10 4.77 -17.31
N GLN A 216 -0.80 3.89 -16.58
CA GLN A 216 -2.18 3.54 -16.90
C GLN A 216 -3.09 4.77 -16.81
N ASN A 217 -3.80 5.08 -17.89
CA ASN A 217 -4.68 6.24 -17.99
C ASN A 217 -6.15 5.95 -17.65
N LYS A 218 -6.40 4.88 -16.89
CA LYS A 218 -7.73 4.43 -16.45
C LYS A 218 -7.87 4.50 -14.93
N GLY A 219 -7.63 5.69 -14.40
CA GLY A 219 -7.75 6.01 -12.98
C GLY A 219 -6.47 6.62 -12.45
N ALA A 220 -6.46 6.98 -11.17
CA ALA A 220 -5.30 7.55 -10.52
C ALA A 220 -4.62 6.54 -9.57
N ASN A 221 -3.34 6.79 -9.29
CA ASN A 221 -2.56 6.02 -8.32
C ASN A 221 -2.19 6.94 -7.14
N TYR A 222 -2.64 6.59 -5.94
CA TYR A 222 -2.27 7.24 -4.70
C TYR A 222 -1.57 6.22 -3.80
N ARG A 223 -0.24 6.27 -3.74
CA ARG A 223 0.57 5.44 -2.85
C ARG A 223 1.06 6.28 -1.68
N PHE A 224 0.93 5.75 -0.47
CA PHE A 224 1.33 6.44 0.75
C PHE A 224 2.42 5.67 1.49
N ALA A 225 3.35 6.42 2.07
CA ALA A 225 4.31 5.92 3.05
C ALA A 225 4.37 6.89 4.22
N HIS A 226 4.76 6.38 5.39
CA HIS A 226 4.80 7.16 6.62
C HIS A 226 6.18 7.04 7.27
N THR A 227 6.82 8.18 7.50
CA THR A 227 8.09 8.32 8.23
C THR A 227 9.12 7.25 7.89
N ASP A 228 9.35 6.31 8.80
CA ASP A 228 10.33 5.22 8.71
C ASP A 228 9.69 3.84 8.71
N ASP A 229 8.42 3.74 8.29
CA ASP A 229 7.73 2.48 8.05
C ASP A 229 8.62 1.53 7.22
N PRO A 230 8.93 0.33 7.76
CA PRO A 230 9.77 -0.64 7.07
C PRO A 230 9.07 -1.35 5.91
N VAL A 231 7.73 -1.37 5.85
CA VAL A 231 6.98 -2.17 4.86
C VAL A 231 7.12 -1.64 3.44
N PRO A 232 6.97 -0.32 3.17
CA PRO A 232 7.24 0.21 1.83
C PRO A 232 8.67 0.02 1.35
N ARG A 233 9.61 -0.31 2.24
CA ARG A 233 11.02 -0.52 1.88
C ARG A 233 11.32 -1.95 1.43
N VAL A 234 10.35 -2.87 1.53
CA VAL A 234 10.49 -4.24 1.06
C VAL A 234 9.54 -4.55 -0.09
N PRO A 235 9.88 -5.52 -0.93
CA PRO A 235 11.25 -6.00 -1.19
C PRO A 235 12.20 -4.87 -1.59
N LEU A 236 13.50 -5.13 -1.49
CA LEU A 236 14.54 -4.10 -1.71
C LEU A 236 14.70 -3.78 -3.21
N GLU A 237 15.09 -2.54 -3.53
CA GLU A 237 15.42 -2.16 -4.92
C GLU A 237 16.55 -3.02 -5.52
N VAL A 238 17.52 -3.44 -4.69
CA VAL A 238 18.63 -4.32 -5.13
C VAL A 238 18.17 -5.71 -5.56
N MET A 239 16.95 -6.11 -5.18
CA MET A 239 16.29 -7.34 -5.65
C MET A 239 15.52 -7.11 -6.97
N GLY A 240 15.64 -5.91 -7.56
CA GLY A 240 15.00 -5.53 -8.81
C GLY A 240 13.57 -4.99 -8.64
N TYR A 241 13.07 -4.82 -7.41
CA TYR A 241 11.72 -4.31 -7.19
C TYR A 241 11.67 -2.79 -7.23
N LYS A 242 10.56 -2.23 -7.70
CA LYS A 242 10.34 -0.78 -7.80
C LYS A 242 8.92 -0.42 -7.40
N HIS A 243 8.76 0.72 -6.76
CA HIS A 243 7.44 1.31 -6.50
C HIS A 243 6.82 1.96 -7.73
N ILE A 244 5.49 2.02 -7.73
CA ILE A 244 4.72 2.88 -8.63
C ILE A 244 4.89 4.34 -8.23
N SER A 245 4.60 5.27 -9.14
CA SER A 245 4.66 6.72 -8.90
C SER A 245 3.28 7.39 -9.02
N PRO A 246 3.05 8.54 -8.35
CA PRO A 246 3.93 9.18 -7.36
C PRO A 246 3.76 8.56 -5.95
N GLU A 247 4.66 8.94 -5.05
CA GLU A 247 4.52 8.67 -3.61
C GLU A 247 4.06 9.93 -2.86
N TYR A 248 3.12 9.74 -1.93
CA TYR A 248 2.69 10.71 -0.95
C TYR A 248 3.27 10.32 0.42
N TRP A 249 4.42 10.89 0.75
CA TRP A 249 5.14 10.57 1.97
C TRP A 249 4.73 11.49 3.13
N ILE A 250 4.32 10.88 4.23
CA ILE A 250 3.81 11.54 5.44
C ILE A 250 4.97 11.72 6.43
N SER A 251 5.22 12.97 6.83
CA SER A 251 6.33 13.36 7.70
C SER A 251 5.97 13.56 9.17
N SER A 252 4.68 13.65 9.50
CA SER A 252 4.22 13.71 10.89
C SER A 252 4.59 12.42 11.63
N GLY A 253 4.76 12.46 12.94
CA GLY A 253 5.08 11.26 13.71
C GLY A 253 3.86 10.35 13.97
N ASN A 254 4.12 9.20 14.57
CA ASN A 254 3.09 8.28 15.08
C ASN A 254 2.08 9.00 15.99
N ASN A 255 0.81 8.58 15.94
CA ASN A 255 -0.27 9.11 16.77
C ASN A 255 -0.45 10.64 16.65
N GLN A 256 -0.26 11.17 15.44
CA GLN A 256 -0.51 12.57 15.12
C GLN A 256 -1.49 12.69 13.96
N SER A 257 -2.30 13.74 13.98
CA SER A 257 -3.14 14.07 12.82
C SER A 257 -2.27 14.73 11.76
N VAL A 258 -2.41 14.30 10.52
CA VAL A 258 -1.66 14.82 9.38
C VAL A 258 -2.24 16.15 8.92
N SER A 259 -1.37 17.13 8.63
CA SER A 259 -1.74 18.37 7.92
C SER A 259 -1.22 18.37 6.48
N THR A 260 -1.68 19.30 5.65
CA THR A 260 -1.25 19.39 4.24
C THR A 260 0.25 19.64 4.09
N GLN A 261 0.89 20.28 5.07
CA GLN A 261 2.32 20.58 5.08
C GLN A 261 3.18 19.35 5.44
N ASP A 262 2.55 18.33 6.03
CA ASP A 262 3.21 17.09 6.44
C ASP A 262 3.27 16.06 5.30
N VAL A 263 2.70 16.35 4.12
CA VAL A 263 2.72 15.45 2.97
C VAL A 263 3.65 16.00 1.90
N VAL A 264 4.68 15.21 1.58
CA VAL A 264 5.65 15.49 0.52
C VAL A 264 5.42 14.52 -0.64
N VAL A 265 5.37 15.04 -1.87
CA VAL A 265 5.10 14.22 -3.06
C VAL A 265 6.39 13.91 -3.83
N PHE A 266 6.76 12.64 -3.91
CA PHE A 266 7.89 12.17 -4.72
C PHE A 266 7.41 11.66 -6.08
N GLN A 267 7.72 12.40 -7.13
CA GLN A 267 7.31 12.08 -8.50
C GLN A 267 8.01 10.85 -9.07
N ASP A 268 9.22 10.55 -8.61
CA ASP A 268 9.98 9.36 -9.01
C ASP A 268 9.49 8.07 -8.31
N GLY A 269 8.51 8.21 -7.40
CA GLY A 269 7.82 7.10 -6.73
C GLY A 269 8.51 6.52 -5.51
N ASP A 270 9.69 7.00 -5.11
CA ASP A 270 10.37 6.57 -3.88
C ASP A 270 11.16 7.71 -3.20
N ASP A 271 10.92 7.88 -1.89
CA ASP A 271 11.71 8.69 -1.00
C ASP A 271 13.05 8.01 -0.74
N LYS A 272 14.07 8.46 -1.47
CA LYS A 272 15.44 7.97 -1.33
C LYS A 272 16.11 8.45 -0.04
N ARG A 273 15.46 9.27 0.77
CA ARG A 273 16.01 9.78 2.05
C ARG A 273 15.94 8.68 3.10
N GLY A 274 16.98 7.86 3.14
CA GLY A 274 17.15 6.82 4.15
C GLY A 274 16.94 5.39 3.65
N ASP A 275 16.82 5.17 2.34
CA ASP A 275 16.80 3.83 1.72
C ASP A 275 18.21 3.20 1.63
N VAL A 276 19.15 3.70 2.44
CA VAL A 276 20.51 3.15 2.62
C VAL A 276 20.49 2.16 3.79
N GLY A 277 19.94 0.97 3.57
CA GLY A 277 20.02 -0.13 4.55
C GLY A 277 18.83 -1.09 4.51
N PHE A 278 18.95 -2.20 5.25
CA PHE A 278 17.82 -3.09 5.48
C PHE A 278 16.74 -2.40 6.34
N PRO A 279 15.44 -2.68 6.11
CA PRO A 279 14.36 -2.15 6.93
C PRO A 279 14.55 -2.50 8.41
N ASN A 280 14.40 -1.51 9.28
CA ASN A 280 14.52 -1.71 10.71
C ASN A 280 13.18 -2.13 11.31
N LEU A 281 13.05 -3.40 11.72
CA LEU A 281 11.84 -3.92 12.36
C LEU A 281 11.48 -3.20 13.67
N LEU A 282 12.42 -2.48 14.30
CA LEU A 282 12.14 -1.66 15.48
C LEU A 282 11.21 -0.48 15.16
N HIS A 283 11.15 -0.04 13.90
CA HIS A 283 10.35 1.11 13.47
C HIS A 283 8.96 0.68 12.98
N PHE A 284 8.60 -0.59 13.20
CA PHE A 284 7.34 -1.15 12.72
C PHE A 284 6.11 -0.40 13.25
N GLU A 285 6.20 0.30 14.38
CA GLU A 285 5.09 1.11 14.89
C GLU A 285 4.62 2.17 13.88
N ALA A 286 5.52 2.75 13.08
CA ALA A 286 5.16 3.71 12.03
C ALA A 286 4.23 3.12 10.96
N HIS A 287 4.25 1.79 10.78
CA HIS A 287 3.37 1.09 9.87
C HIS A 287 1.88 1.18 10.25
N LEU A 288 1.57 1.51 11.50
CA LEU A 288 0.19 1.50 11.99
C LEU A 288 -0.51 2.85 11.80
N TRP A 289 0.24 3.93 11.58
CA TRP A 289 -0.27 5.30 11.62
C TRP A 289 -0.30 5.93 10.23
N TYR A 290 -1.50 6.07 9.67
CA TYR A 290 -1.72 6.75 8.39
C TYR A 290 -2.87 7.73 8.52
N PHE A 291 -2.57 9.02 8.38
CA PHE A 291 -3.48 10.19 8.43
C PHE A 291 -4.06 10.58 9.80
N GLU A 292 -4.46 9.60 10.61
CA GLU A 292 -5.23 9.85 11.83
C GLU A 292 -4.59 9.29 13.11
N LYS A 293 -5.14 9.72 14.26
CA LYS A 293 -4.73 9.29 15.60
C LYS A 293 -5.36 7.97 16.04
N TRP A 294 -5.48 7.03 15.10
CA TRP A 294 -5.88 5.65 15.35
C TRP A 294 -5.05 4.74 14.45
N GLU A 295 -4.81 3.52 14.91
CA GLU A 295 -4.09 2.52 14.13
C GLU A 295 -4.99 1.99 13.02
N VAL A 296 -4.47 1.91 11.79
CA VAL A 296 -5.25 1.42 10.63
C VAL A 296 -5.70 -0.02 10.86
N ASP A 297 -4.89 -0.86 11.51
CA ASP A 297 -5.24 -2.25 11.80
C ASP A 297 -5.87 -2.47 13.19
N ALA A 298 -6.33 -1.43 13.89
CA ALA A 298 -6.88 -1.53 15.25
C ALA A 298 -8.08 -2.50 15.40
N CYS A 299 -8.82 -2.74 14.31
CA CYS A 299 -9.97 -3.65 14.28
C CYS A 299 -9.62 -5.14 14.28
N LYS A 300 -8.34 -5.44 14.11
CA LYS A 300 -7.80 -6.78 13.99
C LYS A 300 -7.99 -7.55 15.32
N GLY A 301 -8.73 -8.65 15.27
CA GLY A 301 -8.82 -9.59 16.40
C GLY A 301 -7.50 -10.33 16.67
N GLU A 302 -7.50 -11.31 17.59
CA GLU A 302 -6.32 -12.11 17.98
C GLU A 302 -5.66 -12.94 16.85
N GLY A 303 -6.11 -12.78 15.59
CA GLY A 303 -5.68 -13.56 14.44
C GLY A 303 -6.46 -14.86 14.30
N LEU A 304 -6.44 -15.42 13.09
CA LEU A 304 -6.93 -16.78 12.89
C LEU A 304 -6.07 -17.72 13.75
N PRO A 305 -6.66 -18.56 14.64
CA PRO A 305 -5.90 -19.59 15.31
C PRO A 305 -5.35 -20.52 14.23
N TRP A 306 -4.03 -20.61 14.12
CA TRP A 306 -3.36 -21.61 13.28
C TRP A 306 -3.96 -22.98 13.62
N LYS A 307 -4.73 -23.55 12.68
CA LYS A 307 -5.21 -24.94 12.74
C LYS A 307 -4.47 -25.74 11.68
#